data_AF-A0A1Q3N1N8-F1
#
_entry.id   AF-A0A1Q3N1N8-F1
#
_cell.length_a   1.000
_cell.length_b   1.000
_cell.length_c   1.000
_cell.angle_alpha   90.00
_cell.angle_beta   90.00
_cell.angle_gamma   90.00
#
_symmetry.space_group_name_H-M   'P 1'
#
loop_
_entity.id
_entity.type
_entity.pdbx_description
1 polymer ?
#
loop_
_entity_poly.entity_id
_entity_poly.type
_entity_poly.pdbx_seq_one_letter_code
_entity_poly.pdbx_strand_id
1 'polypeptide(L)'
;MISRIASKDIPGLKQLTTRQIYCLLCFKQPNFKKDPYSVRKKQFYQKYFRNIFDQDLLDRIKRNERIIIATPTESYDYLVLYTIYRPDELVKGHEGVQFGLWLKEENGILKLSGVETIP
;
A
#
# COMPACT_ATOMS: atom_id res chain seq x y z
N MET A 1 3.30 11.60 1.82
CA MET A 1 3.65 10.23 1.41
C MET A 1 3.37 9.99 -0.07
N ILE A 2 2.11 10.10 -0.53
CA ILE A 2 1.73 9.92 -1.95
C ILE A 2 2.56 10.77 -2.91
N SER A 3 2.80 12.06 -2.61
CA SER A 3 3.64 12.92 -3.44
C SER A 3 5.04 12.34 -3.68
N ARG A 4 5.67 11.77 -2.64
CA ARG A 4 6.98 11.11 -2.74
C ARG A 4 6.91 9.78 -3.51
N ILE A 5 5.80 9.04 -3.39
CA ILE A 5 5.55 7.83 -4.20
C ILE A 5 5.47 8.22 -5.69
N ALA A 6 4.66 9.22 -6.02
CA ALA A 6 4.48 9.70 -7.38
C ALA A 6 5.78 10.25 -7.99
N SER A 7 6.58 10.98 -7.21
CA SER A 7 7.89 11.49 -7.64
C SER A 7 9.00 10.44 -7.63
N LYS A 8 8.70 9.19 -7.23
CA LYS A 8 9.66 8.09 -7.08
C LYS A 8 10.88 8.46 -6.22
N ASP A 9 10.67 9.26 -5.17
CA ASP A 9 11.70 9.64 -4.20
C ASP A 9 12.02 8.47 -3.25
N ILE A 10 12.72 7.47 -3.78
CA ILE A 10 13.07 6.25 -3.04
C ILE A 10 13.89 6.55 -1.77
N PRO A 11 14.90 7.45 -1.76
CA PRO A 11 15.63 7.78 -0.55
C PRO A 11 14.73 8.33 0.56
N GLY A 12 13.86 9.29 0.26
CA GLY A 12 12.92 9.84 1.24
C GLY A 12 11.88 8.81 1.69
N LEU A 13 11.36 8.00 0.77
CA LEU A 13 10.41 6.94 1.10
C LEU A 13 11.02 5.87 2.02
N LYS A 14 12.29 5.51 1.85
CA LYS A 14 12.97 4.55 2.73
C LYS A 14 13.07 5.01 4.19
N GLN A 15 13.08 6.32 4.43
CA GLN A 15 13.04 6.91 5.79
C GLN A 15 11.63 6.82 6.39
N LEU A 16 10.60 6.95 5.54
CA LEU A 16 9.18 6.89 5.90
C LEU A 16 8.57 5.49 5.73
N THR A 17 9.38 4.44 5.88
CA THR A 17 8.94 3.05 5.72
C THR A 17 9.56 2.20 6.80
N THR A 18 8.75 1.34 7.40
CA THR A 18 9.14 0.40 8.46
C THR A 18 10.18 -0.59 7.94
N ARG A 19 10.73 -1.43 8.83
CA ARG A 19 11.73 -2.44 8.44
C ARG A 19 11.13 -3.56 7.59
N GLN A 20 9.89 -3.94 7.90
CA GLN A 20 9.11 -4.98 7.22
C GLN A 20 7.77 -4.42 6.79
N ILE A 21 7.34 -4.79 5.60
CA ILE A 21 6.16 -4.24 4.95
C ILE A 21 5.23 -5.40 4.64
N TYR A 22 3.99 -5.35 5.11
CA TYR A 22 2.94 -6.23 4.66
C TYR A 22 2.63 -5.93 3.19
N CYS A 23 2.66 -6.93 2.32
CA CYS A 23 2.51 -6.72 0.89
C CYS A 23 1.87 -7.94 0.24
N LEU A 24 0.54 -7.95 0.24
CA LEU A 24 -0.24 -8.96 -0.48
C LEU A 24 0.10 -8.97 -1.97
N LEU A 25 0.37 -7.78 -2.54
CA LEU A 25 0.68 -7.55 -3.95
C LEU A 25 2.09 -8.01 -4.37
N CYS A 26 2.97 -8.32 -3.42
CA CYS A 26 4.36 -8.69 -3.71
C CYS A 26 4.50 -10.17 -4.12
N PHE A 27 3.47 -10.98 -3.92
CA PHE A 27 3.52 -12.42 -4.08
C PHE A 27 2.39 -12.90 -5.00
N LYS A 28 2.73 -13.70 -6.02
CA LYS A 28 1.71 -14.44 -6.80
C LYS A 28 1.09 -15.58 -5.98
N GLN A 29 1.87 -16.14 -5.06
CA GLN A 29 1.44 -17.11 -4.07
C GLN A 29 2.17 -16.81 -2.75
N PRO A 30 1.46 -16.72 -1.62
CA PRO A 30 2.06 -16.54 -0.29
C PRO A 30 3.07 -17.64 0.04
N ASN A 31 4.14 -17.27 0.76
CA ASN A 31 5.03 -18.26 1.36
C ASN A 31 4.54 -18.61 2.77
N PHE A 32 3.67 -19.61 2.87
CA PHE A 32 3.09 -20.06 4.14
C PHE A 32 4.09 -20.64 5.16
N LYS A 33 5.37 -20.77 4.82
CA LYS A 33 6.41 -21.22 5.77
C LYS A 33 6.96 -20.08 6.67
N LYS A 34 6.58 -18.83 6.40
CA LYS A 34 6.94 -17.62 7.18
C LYS A 34 5.71 -16.70 7.24
N ASP A 35 5.87 -15.53 7.86
CA ASP A 35 4.91 -14.43 7.77
C ASP A 35 4.56 -14.16 6.29
N PRO A 36 3.40 -14.65 5.81
CA PRO A 36 3.22 -15.08 4.42
C PRO A 36 3.21 -13.95 3.41
N TYR A 37 3.01 -12.72 3.90
CA TYR A 37 2.89 -11.51 3.11
C TYR A 37 3.89 -10.42 3.54
N SER A 38 4.89 -10.74 4.36
CA SER A 38 5.88 -9.75 4.81
C SER A 38 7.10 -9.70 3.89
N VAL A 39 7.48 -8.49 3.44
CA VAL A 39 8.70 -8.23 2.69
C VAL A 39 9.62 -7.25 3.42
N ARG A 40 10.94 -7.50 3.34
CA ARG A 40 11.92 -6.54 3.86
C ARG A 40 11.90 -5.26 3.03
N LYS A 41 12.02 -4.11 3.68
CA LYS A 41 12.11 -2.78 3.03
C LYS A 41 13.04 -2.73 1.83
N LYS A 42 14.26 -3.29 1.95
CA LYS A 42 15.23 -3.34 0.84
C LYS A 42 14.65 -4.09 -0.37
N GLN A 43 14.05 -5.24 -0.14
CA GLN A 43 13.46 -6.08 -1.19
C GLN A 43 12.24 -5.40 -1.83
N PHE A 44 11.39 -4.75 -1.02
CA PHE A 44 10.22 -4.00 -1.49
C PHE A 44 10.58 -2.98 -2.56
N TYR A 45 11.53 -2.08 -2.26
CA TYR A 45 11.96 -1.05 -3.21
C TYR A 45 12.74 -1.58 -4.40
N GLN A 46 13.47 -2.68 -4.24
CA GLN A 46 14.28 -3.26 -5.32
C GLN A 46 13.45 -4.06 -6.32
N LYS A 47 12.39 -4.73 -5.87
CA LYS A 47 11.66 -5.71 -6.69
C LYS A 47 10.21 -5.33 -7.00
N TYR A 48 9.50 -4.72 -6.06
CA TYR A 48 8.03 -4.64 -6.13
C TYR A 48 7.51 -3.22 -6.32
N PHE A 49 8.16 -2.22 -5.70
CA PHE A 49 7.67 -0.84 -5.64
C PHE A 49 7.26 -0.27 -7.01
N ARG A 50 8.11 -0.43 -8.04
CA ARG A 50 7.83 0.14 -9.37
C ARG A 50 6.64 -0.50 -10.08
N ASN A 51 6.40 -1.79 -9.82
CA ASN A 51 5.31 -2.52 -10.44
C ASN A 51 3.99 -2.31 -9.69
N ILE A 52 4.06 -2.20 -8.36
CA ILE A 52 2.88 -1.91 -7.53
C ILE A 52 2.41 -0.49 -7.79
N PHE A 53 3.32 0.49 -7.72
CA PHE A 53 3.01 1.91 -7.96
C PHE A 53 3.28 2.27 -9.42
N ASP A 54 2.57 1.59 -10.32
CA ASP A 54 2.56 1.93 -11.74
C ASP A 54 1.78 3.21 -12.02
N GLN A 55 1.79 3.65 -13.28
CA GLN A 55 1.15 4.90 -13.66
C GLN A 55 -0.38 4.86 -13.52
N ASP A 56 -1.03 3.73 -13.85
CA ASP A 56 -2.48 3.58 -13.76
C ASP A 56 -2.96 3.68 -12.31
N LEU A 57 -2.31 2.97 -11.39
CA LEU A 57 -2.60 3.08 -9.96
C LEU A 57 -2.42 4.51 -9.47
N LEU A 58 -1.32 5.16 -9.85
CA LEU A 58 -1.04 6.52 -9.41
C LEU A 58 -2.08 7.52 -9.93
N ASP A 59 -2.56 7.36 -11.16
CA ASP A 59 -3.61 8.22 -11.72
C ASP A 59 -4.97 7.98 -11.06
N ARG A 60 -5.26 6.75 -10.64
CA ARG A 60 -6.44 6.43 -9.81
C ARG A 60 -6.35 7.04 -8.42
N ILE A 61 -5.21 6.90 -7.74
CA ILE A 61 -4.96 7.51 -6.42
C ILE A 61 -5.08 9.04 -6.47
N LYS A 62 -4.69 9.68 -7.58
CA LYS A 62 -4.82 11.15 -7.76
C LYS A 62 -6.26 11.64 -7.77
N ARG A 63 -7.26 10.79 -8.04
CA ARG A 63 -8.69 11.13 -7.87
C ARG A 63 -9.01 11.55 -6.43
N ASN A 64 -8.17 11.13 -5.47
CA ASN A 64 -8.26 11.45 -4.04
C ASN A 64 -9.61 11.05 -3.39
N GLU A 65 -10.29 10.08 -4.00
CA GLU A 65 -11.40 9.36 -3.40
C GLU A 65 -10.85 8.41 -2.35
N ARG A 66 -10.89 8.81 -1.08
CA ARG A 66 -10.29 8.02 -0.01
C ARG A 66 -11.06 8.09 1.30
N ILE A 67 -10.89 7.05 2.10
CA ILE A 67 -11.26 7.03 3.51
C ILE A 67 -10.03 6.72 4.37
N ILE A 68 -10.06 7.17 5.62
CA ILE A 68 -9.01 6.91 6.60
C ILE A 68 -9.65 6.19 7.78
N ILE A 69 -9.12 5.02 8.10
CA ILE A 69 -9.53 4.21 9.25
C ILE A 69 -8.44 4.33 10.30
N ALA A 70 -8.81 4.80 11.49
CA ALA A 70 -7.91 4.98 12.64
C ALA A 70 -8.27 3.94 13.72
N THR A 71 -8.16 2.66 13.36
CA THR A 71 -8.39 1.53 14.26
C THR A 71 -7.07 0.78 14.39
N PRO A 72 -6.24 1.11 15.39
CA PRO A 72 -4.91 0.53 15.51
C PRO A 72 -4.95 -0.98 15.68
N THR A 73 -4.01 -1.63 15.00
CA THR A 73 -3.71 -3.06 15.07
C THR A 73 -2.23 -3.25 15.33
N GLU A 74 -1.80 -4.50 15.49
CA GLU A 74 -0.37 -4.81 15.56
C GLU A 74 0.39 -4.34 14.30
N SER A 75 -0.28 -4.31 13.14
CA SER A 75 0.37 -4.06 11.84
C SER A 75 0.26 -2.63 11.32
N TYR A 76 -0.73 -1.85 11.78
CA TYR A 76 -0.93 -0.46 11.39
C TYR A 76 -1.67 0.33 12.47
N ASP A 77 -1.45 1.63 12.55
CA ASP A 77 -2.24 2.55 13.38
C ASP A 77 -3.29 3.28 12.54
N TYR A 78 -3.01 3.47 11.26
CA TYR A 78 -3.93 4.04 10.28
C TYR A 78 -3.93 3.22 8.99
N LEU A 79 -5.11 3.07 8.40
CA LEU A 79 -5.29 2.51 7.07
C LEU A 79 -5.92 3.57 6.16
N VAL A 80 -5.22 3.93 5.09
CA VAL A 80 -5.73 4.84 4.06
C VAL A 80 -6.16 4.02 2.87
N LEU A 81 -7.45 4.06 2.55
CA LEU A 81 -8.05 3.32 1.43
C LEU A 81 -8.36 4.31 0.32
N TYR A 82 -7.70 4.16 -0.83
CA TYR A 82 -8.01 4.91 -2.04
C TYR A 82 -8.92 4.08 -2.94
N THR A 83 -10.06 4.62 -3.38
CA THR A 83 -10.87 3.96 -4.41
C THR A 83 -10.10 3.98 -5.72
N ILE A 84 -9.76 2.78 -6.23
CA ILE A 84 -9.06 2.63 -7.51
C ILE A 84 -9.99 2.12 -8.62
N TYR A 85 -11.03 1.36 -8.26
CA TYR A 85 -12.15 1.05 -9.13
C TYR A 85 -13.45 1.32 -8.37
N ARG A 86 -14.34 2.13 -8.96
CA ARG A 86 -15.70 2.32 -8.43
C ARG A 86 -16.54 1.07 -8.71
N PRO A 87 -17.69 0.90 -8.02
CA PRO A 87 -18.67 -0.12 -8.39
C PRO A 87 -18.99 -0.04 -9.88
N ASP A 88 -19.11 -1.19 -10.53
CA ASP A 88 -19.35 -1.35 -11.98
C ASP A 88 -18.28 -0.78 -12.94
N GLU A 89 -17.16 -0.20 -12.45
CA GLU A 89 -16.11 0.40 -13.31
C GLU A 89 -15.30 -0.66 -14.08
N LEU A 90 -15.02 -1.81 -13.45
CA LEU A 90 -14.30 -2.92 -14.07
C LEU A 90 -15.21 -3.75 -15.00
N VAL A 91 -16.36 -4.15 -14.46
CA VAL A 91 -17.40 -4.91 -15.15
C VAL A 91 -18.69 -4.73 -14.35
N LYS A 92 -19.84 -4.79 -15.03
CA LYS A 92 -21.15 -4.72 -14.38
C LYS A 92 -21.28 -5.83 -13.32
N GLY A 93 -21.72 -5.46 -12.12
CA GLY A 93 -21.82 -6.33 -10.95
C GLY A 93 -20.55 -6.39 -10.09
N HIS A 94 -19.47 -5.70 -10.46
CA HIS A 94 -18.25 -5.65 -9.65
C HIS A 94 -18.39 -4.64 -8.50
N GLU A 95 -18.07 -5.05 -7.27
CA GLU A 95 -18.27 -4.25 -6.04
C GLU A 95 -17.40 -2.98 -6.01
N GLY A 96 -16.23 -3.05 -6.65
CA GLY A 96 -15.24 -1.99 -6.65
C GLY A 96 -13.90 -2.56 -6.25
N VAL A 97 -12.88 -1.70 -6.18
CA VAL A 97 -11.59 -2.07 -5.58
C VAL A 97 -10.99 -0.82 -4.95
N GLN A 98 -10.44 -1.01 -3.76
CA GLN A 98 -9.66 -0.03 -3.04
C GLN A 98 -8.19 -0.46 -2.96
N PHE A 99 -7.29 0.53 -2.91
CA PHE A 99 -5.88 0.34 -2.63
C PHE A 99 -5.55 0.85 -1.23
N GLY A 100 -5.08 -0.06 -0.37
CA GLY A 100 -4.75 0.21 1.01
C GLY A 100 -3.30 0.60 1.21
N LEU A 101 -3.07 1.67 1.96
CA LEU A 101 -1.80 2.03 2.54
C LEU A 101 -1.88 1.91 4.06
N TRP A 102 -1.11 0.98 4.60
CA TRP A 102 -1.01 0.76 6.03
C TRP A 102 0.09 1.67 6.58
N LEU A 103 -0.25 2.47 7.59
CA LEU A 103 0.66 3.40 8.23
C LEU A 103 0.83 3.00 9.70
N LYS A 104 2.08 2.84 10.13
CA LYS A 104 2.44 2.61 11.53
C LYS A 104 3.17 3.84 12.06
N GLU A 105 2.77 4.33 13.21
CA GLU A 105 3.48 5.36 13.94
C GLU A 105 4.68 4.75 14.66
N GLU A 106 5.88 5.24 14.35
CA GLU A 106 7.10 4.89 15.06
C GLU A 106 7.79 6.17 15.50
N ASN A 107 7.83 6.43 16.82
CA ASN A 107 8.43 7.62 17.43
C ASN A 107 7.87 8.94 16.86
N GLY A 108 6.54 9.06 16.77
CA GLY A 108 5.87 10.26 16.26
C GLY A 108 5.93 10.44 14.74
N ILE A 109 6.44 9.45 14.00
CA ILE A 109 6.55 9.48 12.53
C ILE A 109 5.66 8.38 11.94
N LEU A 110 4.71 8.77 11.10
CA LEU A 110 3.94 7.82 10.30
C LEU A 110 4.79 7.23 9.17
N LYS A 111 4.95 5.91 9.21
CA LYS A 111 5.72 5.13 8.24
C LYS A 111 4.83 4.16 7.51
N LEU A 112 5.10 3.95 6.23
CA LEU A 112 4.48 2.89 5.44
C LEU A 112 4.86 1.53 6.04
N SER A 113 3.86 0.79 6.51
CA SER A 113 4.00 -0.56 7.06
C SER A 113 3.36 -1.63 6.18
N GLY A 114 2.60 -1.25 5.16
CA GLY A 114 1.96 -2.23 4.29
C GLY A 114 1.21 -1.65 3.10
N VAL A 115 0.95 -2.50 2.11
CA VAL A 115 0.15 -2.22 0.92
C VAL A 115 -0.71 -3.43 0.54
N GLU A 116 -1.95 -3.19 0.14
CA GLU A 116 -2.88 -4.23 -0.31
C GLU A 116 -3.96 -3.68 -1.24
N THR A 117 -4.75 -4.58 -1.83
CA THR A 117 -5.99 -4.25 -2.52
C THR A 117 -7.15 -4.94 -1.82
N ILE A 118 -8.26 -4.22 -1.66
CA ILE A 118 -9.47 -4.68 -0.96
C ILE A 118 -10.66 -4.51 -1.92
N PRO A 119 -11.56 -5.50 -2.07
CA PRO A 119 -12.80 -5.35 -2.83
C PRO A 119 -13.69 -4.21 -2.30
#